data_AF-A0A7J3XCP5-F1
#
_entry.id   AF-A0A7J3XCP5-F1
#
_cell.length_a   1.000
_cell.length_b   1.000
_cell.length_c   1.000
_cell.angle_alpha   90.00
_cell.angle_beta   90.00
_cell.angle_gamma   90.00
#
_symmetry.space_group_name_H-M   'P 1'
#
loop_
_entity.id
_entity.type
_entity.pdbx_description
1 polymer ?
#
loop_
_entity_poly.entity_id
_entity_poly.type
_entity_poly.pdbx_seq_one_letter_code
_entity_poly.pdbx_strand_id
1 'polypeptide(L)'
;MPSDVTALIAQLNSLSEWIEMQKAAIEMFKEINSTIGEADRLTLVLLIRKAFDHIMKTVREFDKWLENPLVLSYVDREMLQEVWNSVLRILMELLELDVKHTATVRDNAMKLLRAGKIPPVILELKRIRTEGEGEREAVRRL
;
A
#
# COMPACT_ATOMS: atom_id res chain seq x y z
N MET A 1 -34.46 -5.31 -24.91
CA MET A 1 -34.28 -4.35 -23.79
C MET A 1 -33.75 -3.04 -24.34
N PRO A 2 -34.09 -1.88 -23.75
CA PRO A 2 -33.48 -0.60 -24.12
C PRO A 2 -31.95 -0.65 -23.94
N SER A 3 -31.19 0.01 -24.82
CA SER A 3 -29.71 0.03 -24.80
C SER A 3 -29.13 0.47 -23.45
N ASP A 4 -29.80 1.42 -22.79
CA ASP A 4 -29.33 2.02 -21.54
C ASP A 4 -29.44 1.04 -20.37
N VAL A 5 -30.50 0.24 -20.33
CA VAL A 5 -30.68 -0.81 -19.31
C VAL A 5 -29.57 -1.87 -19.44
N THR A 6 -29.23 -2.26 -20.68
CA THR A 6 -28.14 -3.20 -20.93
C THR A 6 -26.79 -2.64 -20.46
N ALA A 7 -26.53 -1.36 -20.70
CA ALA A 7 -25.31 -0.70 -20.25
C ALA A 7 -25.20 -0.61 -18.72
N LEU A 8 -26.30 -0.30 -18.03
CA LEU A 8 -26.35 -0.26 -16.56
C LEU A 8 -26.14 -1.66 -15.95
N ILE A 9 -26.76 -2.70 -16.53
CA ILE A 9 -26.55 -4.09 -16.08
C ILE A 9 -25.09 -4.50 -16.27
N ALA A 10 -24.45 -4.14 -17.38
CA ALA A 10 -23.04 -4.42 -17.61
C ALA A 10 -22.14 -3.73 -16.56
N GLN A 11 -22.45 -2.48 -16.18
CA GLN A 11 -21.75 -1.79 -15.10
C GLN A 11 -21.95 -2.44 -13.73
N LEU A 12 -23.14 -2.98 -13.44
CA LEU A 12 -23.36 -3.72 -12.19
C LEU A 12 -22.66 -5.09 -12.20
N ASN A 13 -22.54 -5.76 -13.35
CA ASN A 13 -21.84 -7.03 -13.46
C ASN A 13 -20.32 -6.89 -13.20
N SER A 14 -19.70 -5.76 -13.50
CA SER A 14 -18.29 -5.53 -13.15
C SER A 14 -18.06 -5.49 -11.63
N LEU A 15 -19.08 -5.14 -10.83
CA LEU A 15 -19.03 -5.25 -9.38
C LEU A 15 -18.97 -6.72 -8.93
N SER A 16 -19.64 -7.64 -9.64
CA SER A 16 -19.57 -9.08 -9.37
C SER A 16 -18.17 -9.64 -9.62
N GLU A 17 -17.52 -9.24 -10.70
CA GLU A 17 -16.12 -9.61 -10.98
C GLU A 17 -15.20 -9.11 -9.86
N TRP A 18 -15.40 -7.87 -9.42
CA TRP A 18 -14.65 -7.30 -8.30
C TRP A 18 -14.84 -8.10 -7.00
N ILE A 19 -16.06 -8.53 -6.69
CA ILE A 19 -16.35 -9.37 -5.51
C ILE A 19 -15.54 -10.66 -5.56
N GLU A 20 -15.51 -11.36 -6.70
CA GLU A 20 -14.75 -12.60 -6.84
C GLU A 20 -13.23 -12.37 -6.72
N MET A 21 -12.72 -11.26 -7.26
CA MET A 21 -11.32 -10.86 -7.06
C MET A 21 -10.98 -10.62 -5.58
N GLN A 22 -11.88 -10.00 -4.81
CA GLN A 22 -11.66 -9.75 -3.38
C GLN A 22 -11.72 -11.05 -2.57
N LYS A 23 -12.64 -11.97 -2.88
CA LYS A 23 -12.68 -13.30 -2.24
C LYS A 23 -11.39 -14.09 -2.48
N ALA A 24 -10.90 -14.10 -3.72
CA ALA A 24 -9.64 -14.76 -4.05
C ALA A 24 -8.45 -14.14 -3.28
N ALA A 25 -8.44 -12.81 -3.13
CA ALA A 25 -7.42 -12.14 -2.34
C ALA A 25 -7.49 -12.49 -0.85
N ILE A 26 -8.70 -12.59 -0.29
CA ILE A 26 -8.90 -13.01 1.11
C ILE A 26 -8.28 -14.37 1.36
N GLU A 27 -8.56 -15.37 0.51
CA GLU A 27 -8.00 -16.71 0.68
C GLU A 27 -6.47 -16.71 0.53
N MET A 28 -5.95 -15.98 -0.46
CA MET A 28 -4.49 -15.82 -0.62
C MET A 28 -3.82 -15.23 0.63
N PHE A 29 -4.40 -14.19 1.25
CA PHE A 29 -3.81 -13.58 2.45
C PHE A 29 -3.97 -14.46 3.69
N LYS A 30 -5.01 -15.30 3.78
CA LYS A 30 -5.13 -16.30 4.84
C LYS A 30 -4.02 -17.35 4.75
N GLU A 31 -3.75 -17.86 3.55
CA GLU A 31 -2.66 -18.82 3.29
C GLU A 31 -1.28 -18.22 3.57
N ILE A 32 -1.06 -16.96 3.16
CA ILE A 32 0.17 -16.24 3.50
C ILE A 32 0.31 -16.11 5.02
N ASN A 33 -0.77 -15.76 5.72
CA ASN A 33 -0.73 -15.55 7.16
C ASN A 33 -0.48 -16.85 7.95
N SER A 34 -0.92 -18.01 7.45
CA SER A 34 -0.65 -19.29 8.12
C SER A 34 0.81 -19.72 8.06
N THR A 35 1.59 -19.17 7.11
CA THR A 35 3.01 -19.50 6.90
C THR A 35 3.96 -18.39 7.35
N ILE A 36 3.43 -17.23 7.77
CA ILE A 36 4.23 -16.03 8.07
C ILE A 36 5.19 -16.20 9.25
N GLY A 37 4.87 -17.08 10.20
CA GLY A 37 5.69 -17.32 11.39
C GLY A 37 7.08 -17.89 11.09
N GLU A 38 7.24 -18.53 9.93
CA GLU A 38 8.51 -19.13 9.47
C GLU A 38 9.24 -18.27 8.43
N ALA A 39 8.67 -17.12 8.06
CA ALA A 39 9.20 -16.29 6.99
C ALA A 39 10.52 -15.60 7.39
N ASP A 40 11.53 -15.69 6.53
CA ASP A 40 12.76 -14.92 6.67
C ASP A 40 12.51 -13.41 6.46
N ARG A 41 13.51 -12.59 6.79
CA ARG A 41 13.41 -11.12 6.71
C ARG A 41 13.09 -10.60 5.31
N LEU A 42 13.67 -11.17 4.25
CA LEU A 42 13.39 -10.75 2.87
C LEU A 42 11.95 -11.12 2.50
N THR A 43 11.52 -12.33 2.84
CA THR A 43 10.16 -12.81 2.61
C THR A 43 9.13 -11.91 3.30
N LEU A 44 9.36 -11.54 4.57
CA LEU A 44 8.51 -10.59 5.30
C LEU A 44 8.39 -9.23 4.57
N VAL A 45 9.50 -8.68 4.09
CA VAL A 45 9.49 -7.41 3.33
C VAL A 45 8.62 -7.52 2.08
N LEU A 46 8.77 -8.60 1.31
CA LEU A 46 8.00 -8.79 0.08
C LEU A 46 6.50 -8.96 0.35
N LEU A 47 6.14 -9.74 1.37
CA LEU A 47 4.75 -9.98 1.75
C LEU A 47 4.08 -8.73 2.30
N ILE A 48 4.78 -7.94 3.13
CA ILE A 48 4.28 -6.64 3.61
C ILE A 48 4.03 -5.68 2.44
N ARG A 49 4.97 -5.60 1.49
CA ARG A 49 4.78 -4.76 0.28
C ARG A 49 3.58 -5.20 -0.54
N LYS A 50 3.41 -6.51 -0.74
CA LYS A 50 2.25 -7.07 -1.45
C LYS A 50 0.94 -6.74 -0.72
N ALA A 51 0.92 -6.78 0.61
CA ALA A 51 -0.23 -6.38 1.40
C ALA A 51 -0.55 -4.88 1.20
N PHE A 52 0.45 -3.99 1.27
CA PHE A 52 0.24 -2.57 1.00
C PHE A 52 -0.27 -2.30 -0.41
N ASP A 53 0.31 -2.95 -1.43
CA ASP A 53 -0.15 -2.81 -2.81
C ASP A 53 -1.63 -3.20 -2.96
N HIS A 54 -2.04 -4.27 -2.28
CA HIS A 54 -3.42 -4.72 -2.29
C HIS A 54 -4.35 -3.74 -1.54
N ILE A 55 -3.96 -3.26 -0.35
CA ILE A 55 -4.70 -2.25 0.41
C ILE A 55 -4.91 -1.00 -0.45
N MET A 56 -3.84 -0.47 -1.07
CA MET A 56 -3.92 0.70 -1.92
C MET A 56 -4.85 0.49 -3.11
N LYS A 57 -4.82 -0.69 -3.74
CA LYS A 57 -5.73 -1.02 -4.85
C LYS A 57 -7.18 -1.03 -4.37
N THR A 58 -7.47 -1.70 -3.25
CA THR A 58 -8.82 -1.80 -2.71
C THR A 58 -9.37 -0.43 -2.30
N VAL A 59 -8.57 0.42 -1.65
CA VAL A 59 -8.96 1.79 -1.30
C VAL A 59 -9.28 2.61 -2.55
N ARG A 60 -8.46 2.54 -3.61
CA ARG A 60 -8.73 3.26 -4.87
C ARG A 60 -10.02 2.84 -5.55
N GLU A 61 -10.36 1.55 -5.54
CA GLU A 61 -11.63 1.10 -6.12
C GLU A 61 -12.85 1.48 -5.25
N PHE A 62 -12.70 1.49 -3.93
CA PHE A 62 -13.73 2.04 -3.03
C PHE A 62 -13.95 3.54 -3.23
N ASP A 63 -12.89 4.30 -3.49
CA ASP A 63 -12.98 5.72 -3.80
C ASP A 63 -13.75 5.96 -5.12
N LYS A 64 -13.43 5.22 -6.18
CA LYS A 64 -14.20 5.24 -7.44
C LYS A 64 -15.67 4.85 -7.26
N TRP A 65 -15.96 3.93 -6.34
CA TRP A 65 -17.33 3.55 -5.98
C TRP A 65 -18.09 4.75 -5.40
N LEU A 66 -17.45 5.56 -4.54
CA LEU A 66 -18.02 6.80 -4.01
C LEU A 66 -18.19 7.90 -5.07
N GLU A 67 -17.43 7.87 -6.16
CA GLU A 67 -17.56 8.82 -7.27
C GLU A 67 -18.64 8.41 -8.30
N ASN A 68 -19.13 7.17 -8.26
CA ASN A 68 -20.03 6.62 -9.28
C ASN A 68 -21.52 6.92 -8.97
N PRO A 69 -22.22 7.75 -9.76
CA PRO A 69 -23.62 8.11 -9.49
C PRO A 69 -24.59 6.91 -9.53
N LEU A 70 -24.30 5.91 -10.37
CA LEU A 70 -25.11 4.69 -10.45
C LEU A 70 -25.01 3.91 -9.15
N VAL A 71 -23.80 3.77 -8.62
CA VAL A 71 -23.60 3.14 -7.31
C VAL A 71 -24.33 3.93 -6.24
N LEU A 72 -24.11 5.24 -6.17
CA LEU A 72 -24.70 6.09 -5.14
C LEU A 72 -26.23 6.09 -5.15
N SER A 73 -26.87 5.77 -6.29
CA SER A 73 -28.32 5.61 -6.36
C SER A 73 -28.87 4.40 -5.59
N TYR A 74 -28.01 3.45 -5.21
CA TYR A 74 -28.37 2.23 -4.47
C TYR A 74 -27.74 2.16 -3.07
N VAL A 75 -27.07 3.23 -2.63
CA VAL A 75 -26.37 3.29 -1.35
C VAL A 75 -27.16 4.19 -0.41
N ASP A 76 -27.52 3.65 0.76
CA ASP A 76 -28.18 4.42 1.81
C ASP A 76 -27.18 5.01 2.81
N ARG A 77 -27.70 5.85 3.71
CA ARG A 77 -26.90 6.56 4.71
C ARG A 77 -26.28 5.58 5.72
N GLU A 78 -27.04 4.56 6.10
CA GLU A 78 -26.63 3.53 7.05
C GLU A 78 -25.40 2.78 6.52
N MET A 79 -25.43 2.36 5.25
CA MET A 79 -24.30 1.74 4.57
C MET A 79 -23.07 2.66 4.53
N LEU A 80 -23.24 3.95 4.22
CA LEU A 80 -22.13 4.91 4.24
C LEU A 80 -21.53 5.08 5.63
N GLN A 81 -22.38 5.07 6.67
CA GLN A 81 -21.93 5.16 8.06
C GLN A 81 -21.10 3.94 8.48
N GLU A 82 -21.49 2.74 8.04
CA GLU A 82 -20.73 1.50 8.26
C GLU A 82 -19.38 1.53 7.55
N VAL A 83 -19.35 1.98 6.28
CA VAL A 83 -18.12 2.17 5.51
C VAL A 83 -17.20 3.16 6.22
N TRP A 84 -17.72 4.32 6.62
CA TRP A 84 -16.95 5.35 7.35
C TRP A 84 -16.30 4.78 8.62
N ASN A 85 -17.09 4.11 9.47
CA ASN A 85 -16.59 3.56 10.73
C ASN A 85 -15.46 2.55 10.50
N SER A 86 -15.59 1.73 9.44
CA SER A 86 -14.58 0.74 9.07
C SER A 86 -13.31 1.38 8.51
N VAL A 87 -13.44 2.34 7.60
CA VAL A 87 -12.31 3.06 7.00
C VAL A 87 -11.55 3.85 8.06
N LEU A 88 -12.26 4.54 8.96
CA LEU A 88 -11.64 5.30 10.04
C LEU A 88 -10.80 4.40 10.94
N ARG A 89 -11.31 3.21 11.31
CA ARG A 89 -10.55 2.24 12.11
C ARG A 89 -9.26 1.81 11.39
N ILE A 90 -9.36 1.44 10.10
CA ILE A 90 -8.18 1.03 9.30
C ILE A 90 -7.17 2.17 9.20
N LEU A 91 -7.63 3.41 8.97
CA LEU A 91 -6.78 4.58 8.90
C LEU A 91 -6.02 4.81 10.21
N MET A 92 -6.73 4.75 11.34
CA MET A 92 -6.11 4.93 12.65
C MET A 92 -5.08 3.84 12.94
N GLU A 93 -5.38 2.57 12.66
CA GLU A 93 -4.43 1.46 12.81
C GLU A 93 -3.17 1.66 11.96
N LEU A 94 -3.30 2.13 10.71
CA LEU A 94 -2.17 2.43 9.83
C LEU A 94 -1.33 3.61 10.34
N LEU A 95 -1.96 4.68 10.82
CA LEU A 95 -1.26 5.84 11.36
C LEU A 95 -0.49 5.50 12.63
N GLU A 96 -1.09 4.72 13.54
CA GLU A 96 -0.44 4.25 14.75
C GLU A 96 0.77 3.34 14.43
N LEU A 97 0.61 2.44 13.45
CA LEU A 97 1.68 1.59 12.96
C LEU A 97 2.86 2.43 12.42
N ASP A 98 2.58 3.42 11.57
CA ASP A 98 3.62 4.29 11.02
C ASP A 98 4.37 5.05 12.12
N VAL A 99 3.64 5.74 13.00
CA VAL A 99 4.24 6.51 14.09
C VAL A 99 5.17 5.63 14.92
N LYS A 100 4.70 4.44 15.32
CA LYS A 100 5.48 3.51 16.14
C LYS A 100 6.76 3.05 15.44
N HIS A 101 6.64 2.55 14.21
CA HIS A 101 7.76 1.91 13.53
C HIS A 101 8.74 2.92 12.93
N THR A 102 8.26 4.05 12.43
CA THR A 102 9.10 5.14 11.95
C THR A 102 9.89 5.77 13.09
N ALA A 103 9.29 5.98 14.26
CA ALA A 103 10.01 6.40 15.47
C ALA A 103 11.08 5.37 15.88
N THR A 104 10.75 4.08 15.86
CA THR A 104 11.69 3.00 16.19
C THR A 104 12.89 2.99 15.24
N VAL A 105 12.66 3.14 13.93
CA VAL A 105 13.72 3.21 12.92
C VAL A 105 14.62 4.41 13.18
N ARG A 106 14.04 5.60 13.42
CA ARG A 106 14.79 6.82 13.76
C ARG A 106 15.68 6.59 14.99
N ASP A 107 15.12 6.06 16.07
CA ASP A 107 15.84 5.90 17.34
C ASP A 107 16.96 4.87 17.23
N ASN A 108 16.73 3.77 16.52
CA ASN A 108 17.75 2.76 16.24
C ASN A 108 18.88 3.32 15.36
N ALA A 109 18.53 4.05 14.30
CA ALA A 109 19.51 4.70 13.44
C ALA A 109 20.38 5.70 14.22
N MET A 110 19.77 6.53 15.07
CA MET A 110 20.52 7.50 15.88
C MET A 110 21.46 6.84 16.89
N LYS A 111 21.05 5.73 17.51
CA LYS A 111 21.94 4.95 18.40
C LYS A 111 23.16 4.43 17.65
N LEU A 112 22.98 3.88 16.45
CA LEU A 112 24.08 3.37 15.62
C LEU A 112 25.04 4.48 15.20
N LEU A 113 24.50 5.60 14.70
CA LEU A 113 25.30 6.73 14.24
C LEU A 113 26.11 7.38 15.38
N ARG A 114 25.51 7.54 16.58
CA ARG A 114 26.22 8.03 17.78
C ARG A 114 27.34 7.09 18.22
N ALA A 115 27.22 5.79 17.94
CA ALA A 115 28.27 4.80 18.16
C ALA A 115 29.32 4.76 17.02
N GLY A 116 29.27 5.69 16.07
CA GLY A 116 30.18 5.73 14.92
C GLY A 116 29.92 4.64 13.87
N LYS A 117 28.81 3.89 13.98
CA LYS A 117 28.47 2.78 13.09
C LYS A 117 27.56 3.27 11.96
N ILE A 118 28.11 3.40 10.76
CA ILE A 118 27.34 3.71 9.54
C ILE A 118 27.09 2.40 8.78
N PRO A 119 25.85 2.09 8.37
CA PRO A 119 25.57 0.92 7.55
C PRO A 119 26.44 0.91 6.27
N PRO A 120 27.10 -0.21 5.91
CA PRO A 120 28.00 -0.27 4.76
C PRO A 120 27.37 0.17 3.44
N VAL A 121 26.09 -0.18 3.21
CA VAL A 121 25.35 0.24 2.01
C VAL A 121 25.22 1.76 1.89
N ILE A 122 25.12 2.48 3.00
CA ILE A 122 25.03 3.94 2.99
C ILE A 122 26.39 4.56 2.64
N LEU A 123 27.49 3.95 3.08
CA LEU A 123 28.84 4.37 2.70
C LEU A 123 29.07 4.17 1.20
N GLU A 124 28.66 3.03 0.68
CA GLU A 124 28.76 2.69 -0.75
C GLU A 124 27.93 3.64 -1.62
N LEU A 125 26.67 3.90 -1.25
CA LEU A 125 25.81 4.85 -1.95
C LEU A 125 26.37 6.28 -1.93
N LYS A 126 26.99 6.69 -0.82
CA LYS A 126 27.69 7.98 -0.74
C LYS A 126 28.86 8.02 -1.71
N ARG A 127 29.70 6.98 -1.74
CA ARG A 127 30.85 6.87 -2.66
C ARG A 127 30.42 7.02 -4.11
N ILE A 128 29.45 6.22 -4.56
CA ILE A 128 28.91 6.23 -5.94
C ILE A 128 28.41 7.63 -6.31
N ARG A 129 27.71 8.31 -5.39
CA ARG A 129 27.22 9.67 -5.62
C ARG A 129 28.35 10.69 -5.79
N THR A 130 29.36 10.66 -4.93
CA THR A 130 30.53 11.56 -5.04
C THR A 130 31.34 11.31 -6.32
N GLU A 131 31.50 10.06 -6.73
CA GLU A 131 32.19 9.70 -7.98
C GLU A 131 31.41 10.20 -9.20
N GLY A 132 30.08 10.01 -9.22
CA GLY A 132 29.21 10.51 -10.30
C GLY A 132 29.06 12.03 -10.36
N GLU A 133 29.17 12.74 -9.22
CA GLU A 133 29.22 14.21 -9.19
C GLU A 133 30.58 14.72 -9.72
N GLY A 134 31.69 14.04 -9.39
CA GLY A 134 33.03 14.36 -9.89
C GLY A 134 33.19 14.19 -11.41
N GLU A 135 32.64 13.12 -11.99
CA GLU A 135 32.62 12.93 -13.45
C GLU A 135 31.79 14.01 -14.16
N ARG A 136 30.63 14.37 -13.61
CA ARG A 136 29.77 15.42 -14.20
C ARG A 136 30.42 16.79 -14.15
N GLU A 137 31.20 17.07 -13.12
CA GLU A 137 31.93 18.33 -13.00
C GLU A 137 33.18 18.37 -13.91
N ALA A 138 33.85 17.24 -14.12
CA ALA A 138 34.94 17.12 -15.10
C ALA A 138 34.45 17.34 -16.54
N VAL A 139 33.29 16.78 -16.91
CA VAL A 139 32.67 16.96 -18.24
C VAL A 139 32.21 18.41 -18.48
N ARG A 140 31.81 19.15 -17.44
CA ARG A 140 31.44 20.58 -17.56
C ARG A 140 32.63 21.53 -17.70
N ARG A 141 33.85 21.07 -17.41
CA ARG A 141 35.09 21.85 -17.50
C ARG A 141 35.84 21.61 -18.82
N LEU A 142 35.32 20.76 -19.70
CA LEU A 142 35.77 20.52 -21.07
C LEU A 142 34.87 21.29 -22.05
#